data_AF-A0A7C0Z2L2-F1
#
_entry.id   AF-A0A7C0Z2L2-F1
#
_cell.length_a   1.000
_cell.length_b   1.000
_cell.length_c   1.000
_cell.angle_alpha   90.00
_cell.angle_beta   90.00
_cell.angle_gamma   90.00
#
_symmetry.space_group_name_H-M   'P 1'
#
loop_
_entity.id
_entity.type
_entity.pdbx_description
1 polymer ?
#
loop_
_entity_poly.entity_id
_entity_poly.type
_entity_poly.pdbx_seq_one_letter_code
_entity_poly.pdbx_strand_id
1 'polypeptide(L)'
;MKYRKKPYPRNNDIAEAILEALWKYPLVKPIDFYEKIILILEEKGFYTGLVNRKRVWRVYENMVKRGNMPDYLMVVKDSEDELEV
;
A
#
# COMPACT_ATOMS: atom_id res chain seq x y z
N MET A 1 -26.36 2.17 -22.15
CA MET A 1 -25.34 1.43 -21.36
C MET A 1 -25.45 1.87 -19.90
N LYS A 2 -25.65 0.93 -18.96
CA LYS A 2 -25.72 1.25 -17.52
C LYS A 2 -24.28 1.41 -17.01
N TYR A 3 -23.84 2.63 -16.71
CA TYR A 3 -22.51 2.88 -16.13
C TYR A 3 -22.40 2.10 -14.80
N ARG A 4 -21.63 1.00 -14.78
CA ARG A 4 -21.31 0.31 -13.53
C ARG A 4 -20.37 1.21 -12.76
N LYS A 5 -20.73 1.56 -11.52
CA LYS A 5 -19.82 2.26 -10.61
C LYS A 5 -18.55 1.41 -10.45
N LYS A 6 -17.38 2.05 -10.57
CA LYS A 6 -16.10 1.39 -10.28
C LYS A 6 -16.15 0.84 -8.85
N PRO A 7 -15.68 -0.40 -8.62
CA PRO A 7 -15.65 -0.95 -7.27
C PRO A 7 -14.66 -0.18 -6.40
N TYR A 8 -14.95 -0.09 -5.10
CA TYR A 8 -14.01 0.47 -4.13
C TYR A 8 -13.06 -0.63 -3.64
N PRO A 9 -11.74 -0.38 -3.54
CA PRO A 9 -10.80 -1.42 -3.18
C PRO A 9 -10.91 -1.79 -1.70
N ARG A 10 -10.94 -3.10 -1.44
CA ARG A 10 -10.81 -3.71 -0.12
C ARG A 10 -9.34 -3.74 0.29
N ASN A 11 -9.07 -4.17 1.52
CA ASN A 11 -7.69 -4.19 2.02
C ASN A 11 -6.83 -5.20 1.26
N ASN A 12 -7.38 -6.33 0.81
CA ASN A 12 -6.65 -7.30 0.00
C ASN A 12 -6.26 -6.71 -1.37
N ASP A 13 -7.15 -5.91 -1.99
CA ASP A 13 -6.85 -5.24 -3.27
C ASP A 13 -5.70 -4.23 -3.09
N ILE A 14 -5.68 -3.50 -1.97
CA ILE A 14 -4.59 -2.57 -1.61
C ILE A 14 -3.29 -3.34 -1.34
N ALA A 15 -3.35 -4.47 -0.62
CA ALA A 15 -2.20 -5.31 -0.34
C ALA A 15 -1.57 -5.86 -1.62
N GLU A 16 -2.38 -6.32 -2.56
CA GLU A 16 -1.93 -6.76 -3.88
C GLU A 16 -1.29 -5.62 -4.66
N ALA A 17 -1.90 -4.42 -4.65
CA ALA A 17 -1.33 -3.23 -5.27
C ALA A 17 -0.01 -2.78 -4.62
N ILE A 18 0.17 -2.96 -3.31
CA ILE A 18 1.43 -2.72 -2.60
C ILE A 18 2.54 -3.63 -3.14
N LEU A 19 2.28 -4.95 -3.23
CA LEU A 19 3.27 -5.90 -3.74
C LEU A 19 3.63 -5.61 -5.19
N GLU A 20 2.63 -5.30 -6.02
CA GLU A 20 2.85 -4.93 -7.41
C GLU A 20 3.63 -3.61 -7.55
N ALA A 21 3.38 -2.63 -6.68
CA ALA A 21 4.13 -1.38 -6.66
C ALA A 21 5.61 -1.61 -6.34
N LEU A 22 5.92 -2.47 -5.36
CA LEU A 22 7.30 -2.81 -5.01
C LEU A 22 8.00 -3.57 -6.14
N TRP A 23 7.28 -4.47 -6.82
CA TRP A 23 7.83 -5.21 -7.95
C TRP A 23 8.06 -4.33 -9.18
N LYS A 24 7.11 -3.46 -9.54
CA LYS A 24 7.24 -2.53 -10.68
C LYS A 24 8.22 -1.40 -10.41
N TYR A 25 8.33 -0.94 -9.16
CA TYR A 25 9.12 0.22 -8.76
C TYR A 25 10.04 -0.11 -7.56
N PRO A 26 11.06 -0.96 -7.74
CA PRO A 26 11.91 -1.43 -6.64
C PRO A 26 12.74 -0.34 -5.95
N LEU A 27 12.88 0.84 -6.54
CA LEU A 27 13.59 1.98 -5.93
C LEU A 27 12.65 3.12 -5.55
N VAL A 28 11.35 2.82 -5.40
CA VAL A 28 10.34 3.81 -5.03
C VAL A 28 10.65 4.39 -3.64
N LYS A 29 10.66 5.71 -3.54
CA LYS A 29 10.82 6.39 -2.27
C LYS A 29 9.50 6.34 -1.48
N PRO A 30 9.52 6.30 -0.14
CA PRO A 30 8.31 6.29 0.67
C PRO A 30 7.33 7.43 0.33
N ILE A 31 7.85 8.62 0.02
CA ILE A 31 7.02 9.80 -0.33
C ILE A 31 6.18 9.59 -1.58
N ASP A 32 6.71 8.86 -2.56
CA ASP A 32 6.09 8.60 -3.87
C ASP A 32 5.27 7.30 -3.87
N PHE A 33 5.44 6.44 -2.85
CA PHE A 33 4.90 5.09 -2.83
C PHE A 33 3.37 5.06 -2.89
N TYR A 34 2.71 5.96 -2.16
CA TYR A 34 1.27 6.11 -2.20
C TYR A 34 0.76 6.35 -3.63
N GLU A 35 1.42 7.22 -4.38
CA GLU A 35 0.99 7.58 -5.73
C GLU A 35 1.09 6.39 -6.68
N LYS A 36 2.14 5.56 -6.54
CA LYS A 36 2.28 4.31 -7.32
C LYS A 36 1.16 3.32 -7.05
N ILE A 37 0.73 3.20 -5.80
CA ILE A 37 -0.37 2.30 -5.42
C ILE A 37 -1.70 2.80 -5.98
N ILE A 38 -1.96 4.11 -5.93
CA ILE A 38 -3.16 4.70 -6.52
C ILE A 38 -3.22 4.44 -8.02
N LEU A 39 -2.10 4.65 -8.74
CA LEU A 39 -2.03 4.38 -10.17
C LEU A 39 -2.38 2.91 -10.49
N ILE A 40 -1.79 1.95 -9.76
CA ILE A 40 -2.07 0.52 -9.97
C ILE A 40 -3.54 0.18 -9.70
N LEU A 41 -4.15 0.74 -8.64
CA LEU A 41 -5.56 0.52 -8.34
C LEU A 41 -6.47 1.11 -9.43
N GLU A 42 -6.12 2.27 -9.98
CA GLU A 42 -6.87 2.89 -11.08
C GLU A 42 -6.75 2.09 -12.39
N GLU A 43 -5.55 1.60 -12.71
CA GLU A 43 -5.28 0.69 -13.83
C GLU A 43 -6.11 -0.60 -13.71
N LYS A 44 -6.27 -1.12 -12.49
CA LYS A 44 -7.15 -2.26 -12.17
C LYS A 44 -8.65 -1.92 -12.18
N GLY A 45 -9.02 -0.67 -12.46
CA GLY A 45 -10.40 -0.24 -12.60
C GLY A 45 -11.11 0.09 -11.28
N PHE A 46 -10.39 0.22 -10.17
CA PHE A 46 -10.96 0.61 -8.89
C PHE A 46 -11.25 2.11 -8.80
N TYR A 47 -12.17 2.47 -7.90
CA TYR A 47 -12.38 3.84 -7.46
C TYR A 47 -11.46 4.18 -6.28
N THR A 48 -10.51 5.07 -6.52
CA THR A 48 -9.44 5.45 -5.56
C THR A 48 -9.71 6.75 -4.82
N GLY A 49 -10.76 7.50 -5.18
CA GLY A 49 -11.02 8.85 -4.63
C GLY A 49 -11.22 8.92 -3.10
N LEU A 50 -11.41 7.79 -2.42
CA LEU A 50 -11.50 7.69 -0.95
C LEU A 50 -10.34 6.92 -0.30
N VAL A 51 -9.39 6.44 -1.11
CA VAL A 51 -8.19 5.72 -0.64
C VAL A 51 -7.17 6.76 -0.18
N ASN A 52 -7.14 7.06 1.12
CA ASN A 52 -6.18 7.99 1.69
C ASN A 52 -4.82 7.33 2.01
N ARG A 53 -3.79 8.16 2.19
CA ARG A 53 -2.43 7.73 2.55
C ARG A 53 -2.42 6.86 3.81
N LYS A 54 -3.15 7.27 4.85
CA LYS A 54 -3.23 6.56 6.14
C LYS A 54 -3.72 5.12 5.99
N ARG A 55 -4.71 4.88 5.13
CA ARG A 55 -5.24 3.55 4.87
C ARG A 55 -4.21 2.66 4.19
N VAL A 56 -3.52 3.18 3.18
CA VAL A 56 -2.47 2.45 2.46
C VAL A 56 -1.33 2.07 3.41
N TRP A 57 -0.81 3.03 4.17
CA TRP A 57 0.25 2.79 5.13
C TRP A 57 -0.15 1.80 6.23
N ARG A 58 -1.39 1.88 6.72
CA ARG A 58 -1.89 0.89 7.67
C ARG A 58 -1.93 -0.52 7.06
N VAL A 59 -2.28 -0.67 5.78
CA VAL A 59 -2.25 -1.99 5.13
C VAL A 59 -0.81 -2.47 5.01
N TYR A 60 0.11 -1.62 4.53
CA TYR A 60 1.53 -1.92 4.44
C TYR A 60 2.12 -2.37 5.79
N GLU A 61 1.93 -1.56 6.83
CA GLU A 61 2.41 -1.84 8.19
C GLU A 61 1.87 -3.17 8.71
N ASN A 62 0.58 -3.45 8.51
CA ASN A 62 -0.02 -4.73 8.90
C ASN A 62 0.57 -5.91 8.13
N MET A 63 0.94 -5.74 6.86
CA MET A 63 1.59 -6.79 6.09
C MET A 63 2.98 -7.09 6.63
N VAL A 64 3.76 -6.05 6.95
CA VAL A 64 5.09 -6.17 7.57
C VAL A 64 5.01 -6.84 8.93
N LYS A 65 4.19 -6.30 9.85
CA LYS A 65 4.05 -6.81 11.23
C LYS A 65 3.53 -8.25 11.31
N ARG A 66 2.79 -8.72 10.31
CA ARG A 66 2.29 -10.10 10.23
C ARG A 66 3.28 -11.07 9.58
N GLY A 67 4.42 -10.58 9.08
CA GLY A 67 5.41 -11.39 8.36
C GLY A 67 4.97 -11.77 6.94
N ASN A 68 3.97 -11.08 6.36
CA ASN A 68 3.54 -11.33 4.98
C ASN A 68 4.55 -10.79 3.96
N MET A 69 5.35 -9.79 4.34
CA MET A 69 6.44 -9.23 3.56
C MET A 69 7.47 -8.58 4.49
N PRO A 70 8.76 -8.49 4.09
CA PRO A 70 9.74 -7.69 4.82
C PRO A 70 9.44 -6.19 4.70
N ASP A 71 9.97 -5.38 5.62
CA ASP A 71 9.90 -3.92 5.52
C ASP A 71 10.82 -3.38 4.42
N TYR A 72 10.34 -3.43 3.19
CA TYR A 72 11.10 -3.04 2.01
C TYR A 72 11.47 -1.54 2.01
N LEU A 73 10.61 -0.71 2.59
CA LEU A 73 10.80 0.73 2.65
C LEU A 73 11.56 1.20 3.90
N MET A 74 11.82 0.31 4.85
CA MET A 74 12.49 0.61 6.13
C MET A 74 11.81 1.78 6.88
N VAL A 75 10.48 1.78 6.93
CA VAL A 75 9.66 2.83 7.57
C VAL A 75 8.82 2.33 8.74
N VAL A 76 8.79 1.02 8.98
CA VAL A 76 8.14 0.41 10.13
C VAL A 76 9.19 0.30 11.22
N LYS A 77 8.99 1.06 12.30
CA LYS A 77 9.80 0.91 13.51
C LYS A 77 9.46 -0.41 14.17
N ASP A 78 10.48 -1.21 14.48
CA ASP A 78 10.29 -2.37 15.32
C ASP A 78 10.15 -1.91 16.77
N SER A 79 9.35 -2.62 17.56
CA SER A 79 9.18 -2.34 19.00
C SER A 79 10.48 -2.52 19.80
N GLU A 80 11.55 -3.03 19.20
CA GLU A 80 12.87 -3.15 19.81
C GLU A 80 13.65 -1.81 19.82
N ASP A 81 13.32 -0.87 18.92
CA ASP A 81 13.95 0.46 18.88
C ASP A 81 13.62 1.34 20.10
N GLU A 82 12.67 0.93 20.96
CA GLU A 82 12.31 1.65 22.19
C GLU A 82 13.19 1.28 23.40
N LEU A 83 14.08 0.29 23.29
CA LEU A 83 14.94 -0.19 24.39
C LEU A 83 16.36 0.40 24.39
N GLU A 84 16.74 1.20 23.39
CA GLU A 84 18.06 1.86 23.29
C GLU A 84 18.02 3.39 23.52
N VAL A 85 17.00 3.91 24.23
CA VAL A 85 16.90 5.35 24.58
C VAL A 85 17.09 5.60 26.08
#